data_AF-A0A436DWV1-F1
#
_entry.id   AF-A0A436DWV1-F1
#
_cell.length_a   1.000
_cell.length_b   1.000
_cell.length_c   1.000
_cell.angle_alpha   90.00
_cell.angle_beta   90.00
_cell.angle_gamma   90.00
#
_symmetry.space_group_name_H-M   'P 1'
#
loop_
_entity.id
_entity.type
_entity.pdbx_description
1 polymer ?
#
loop_
_entity_poly.entity_id
_entity_poly.type
_entity_poly.pdbx_seq_one_letter_code
_entity_poly.pdbx_strand_id
1 'polypeptide(L)'
;LPKEVDAVLKRLAEAKGRKVDAGRIGYIDDHGALASRHFINIASLGLSGATDRAVNADKRKGRMSAKALFLWRTVVEFIRYRFQEVSITVDDGVPVEARMALVAVANGKFFGGGMMIAPDAELTDGQFDIVILRAAGKLKLIW
;
A
#
# COMPACT_ATOMS: atom_id res chain seq x y z
N LEU A 1 -7.17 11.34 11.81
CA LEU A 1 -7.36 11.40 13.27
C LEU A 1 -6.90 12.77 13.76
N PRO A 2 -7.43 13.30 14.88
CA PRO A 2 -6.87 14.47 15.54
C PRO A 2 -5.38 14.32 15.80
N LYS A 3 -4.65 15.44 15.91
CA LYS A 3 -3.20 15.43 16.22
C LYS A 3 -2.94 15.28 17.73
N GLU A 4 -3.81 15.87 18.55
CA GLU A 4 -3.68 15.85 20.02
C GLU A 4 -4.21 14.55 20.62
N VAL A 5 -3.47 14.00 21.59
CA VAL A 5 -3.79 12.72 22.24
C VAL A 5 -5.15 12.76 22.92
N ASP A 6 -5.46 13.81 23.68
CA ASP A 6 -6.74 13.94 24.40
C ASP A 6 -7.94 13.96 23.44
N ALA A 7 -7.77 14.61 22.28
CA ALA A 7 -8.79 14.62 21.25
C ALA A 7 -8.97 13.24 20.59
N VAL A 8 -7.90 12.45 20.47
CA VAL A 8 -7.98 11.05 20.01
C VAL A 8 -8.71 10.19 21.05
N LEU A 9 -8.38 10.32 22.34
CA LEU A 9 -9.02 9.57 23.43
C LEU A 9 -10.51 9.86 23.52
N LYS A 10 -10.89 11.14 23.49
CA LYS A 10 -12.29 11.55 23.49
C LYS A 10 -13.04 10.95 22.30
N ARG A 11 -12.46 11.05 21.10
CA ARG A 11 -13.06 10.47 19.89
C ARG A 11 -13.19 8.96 19.98
N LEU A 12 -12.24 8.26 20.59
CA LEU A 12 -12.31 6.82 20.80
C LEU A 12 -13.43 6.44 21.78
N ALA A 13 -13.56 7.17 22.89
CA ALA A 13 -14.61 6.94 23.88
C ALA A 13 -16.03 7.16 23.32
N GLU A 14 -16.16 8.12 22.39
CA GLU A 14 -17.43 8.47 21.74
C GLU A 14 -17.69 7.65 20.46
N ALA A 15 -16.69 6.91 19.96
CA ALA A 15 -16.81 6.20 18.69
C ALA A 15 -17.78 5.02 18.80
N LYS A 16 -18.72 4.95 17.86
CA LYS A 16 -19.53 3.75 17.65
C LYS A 16 -18.71 2.75 16.82
N GLY A 17 -18.60 1.52 17.31
CA GLY A 17 -18.05 0.43 16.54
C GLY A 17 -18.83 0.22 15.25
N ARG A 18 -18.14 -0.10 14.17
CA ARG A 18 -18.75 -0.49 12.90
C ARG A 18 -18.02 -1.71 12.36
N LYS A 19 -18.75 -2.54 11.63
CA LYS A 19 -18.13 -3.60 10.82
C LYS A 19 -17.41 -2.94 9.65
N VAL A 20 -16.26 -3.50 9.30
CA VAL A 20 -15.48 -3.15 8.11
C VAL A 20 -14.99 -4.45 7.51
N ASP A 21 -14.81 -4.43 6.20
CA ASP A 21 -14.23 -5.53 5.48
C ASP A 21 -12.73 -5.62 5.79
N ALA A 22 -12.18 -6.82 5.65
CA ALA A 22 -10.76 -7.08 5.81
C ALA A 22 -10.31 -7.99 4.68
N GLY A 23 -9.19 -7.65 4.07
CA GLY A 23 -8.60 -8.47 3.02
C GLY A 23 -7.72 -9.57 3.58
N ARG A 24 -7.62 -10.65 2.81
CA ARG A 24 -6.68 -11.74 3.05
C ARG A 24 -5.87 -11.96 1.79
N ILE A 25 -4.55 -11.95 1.92
CA ILE A 25 -3.62 -12.24 0.83
C ILE A 25 -2.94 -13.59 1.07
N GLY A 26 -2.83 -14.38 0.01
CA GLY A 26 -1.92 -15.53 -0.07
C GLY A 26 -0.69 -15.16 -0.88
N TYR A 27 0.49 -15.57 -0.44
CA TYR A 27 1.75 -15.28 -1.13
C TYR A 27 2.81 -16.32 -0.80
N ILE A 28 3.87 -16.36 -1.60
CA ILE A 28 5.08 -17.14 -1.30
C ILE A 28 6.04 -16.24 -0.53
N ASP A 29 6.47 -16.68 0.65
CA ASP A 29 7.40 -15.92 1.48
C ASP A 29 8.85 -16.01 0.99
N ASP A 30 9.74 -15.29 1.67
CA ASP A 30 11.17 -15.23 1.32
C ASP A 30 11.89 -16.58 1.47
N HIS A 31 11.25 -17.57 2.10
CA HIS A 31 11.74 -18.95 2.25
C HIS A 31 11.11 -19.92 1.25
N GLY A 32 10.25 -19.44 0.35
CA GLY A 32 9.56 -20.27 -0.64
C GLY A 32 8.31 -20.98 -0.10
N ALA A 33 7.86 -20.67 1.11
CA ALA A 33 6.70 -21.29 1.73
C ALA A 33 5.41 -20.54 1.39
N LEU A 34 4.30 -21.27 1.25
CA LEU A 34 2.98 -20.66 1.12
C LEU A 34 2.59 -20.01 2.46
N ALA A 35 2.33 -18.71 2.41
CA ALA A 35 1.93 -17.91 3.55
C ALA A 35 0.60 -17.19 3.27
N SER A 36 -0.05 -16.74 4.35
CA SER A 36 -1.18 -15.83 4.25
C SER A 36 -1.19 -14.79 5.37
N ARG A 37 -1.75 -13.61 5.07
CA ARG A 37 -1.89 -12.48 6.00
C ARG A 37 -3.20 -11.75 5.76
N HIS A 38 -3.76 -11.19 6.83
CA HIS A 38 -4.88 -10.25 6.75
C HIS A 38 -4.36 -8.81 6.66
N PHE A 39 -5.08 -7.96 5.95
CA PHE A 39 -4.82 -6.53 5.86
C PHE A 39 -6.12 -5.75 5.95
N ILE A 40 -6.07 -4.58 6.59
CA ILE A 40 -7.26 -3.73 6.78
C ILE A 40 -7.37 -2.61 5.76
N ASN A 41 -6.26 -2.22 5.13
CA ASN A 41 -6.20 -1.02 4.31
C ASN A 41 -5.83 -1.34 2.86
N ILE A 42 -4.55 -1.61 2.57
CA ILE A 42 -4.09 -1.88 1.21
C ILE A 42 -3.02 -2.98 1.25
N ALA A 43 -3.15 -3.95 0.34
CA ALA A 43 -2.06 -4.85 -0.06
C ALA A 43 -1.50 -4.36 -1.40
N SER A 44 -0.18 -4.34 -1.56
CA SER A 44 0.42 -3.83 -2.80
C SER A 44 1.70 -4.55 -3.18
N LEU A 45 2.01 -4.51 -4.48
CA LEU A 45 3.28 -4.99 -5.05
C LEU A 45 3.89 -3.92 -5.96
N GLY A 46 5.17 -4.10 -6.28
CA GLY A 46 5.93 -3.15 -7.08
C GLY A 46 6.82 -2.25 -6.22
N LEU A 47 6.90 -0.98 -6.59
CA LEU A 47 7.71 0.04 -5.92
C LEU A 47 7.35 0.20 -4.44
N SER A 48 6.06 0.12 -4.07
CA SER A 48 5.59 0.25 -2.69
C SER A 48 6.21 -0.82 -1.80
N GLY A 49 6.18 -2.08 -2.20
CA GLY A 49 6.76 -3.18 -1.44
C GLY A 49 8.28 -3.06 -1.27
N ALA A 50 8.99 -2.56 -2.30
CA ALA A 50 10.42 -2.24 -2.18
C ALA A 50 10.67 -1.10 -1.19
N THR A 51 9.85 -0.05 -1.25
CA THR A 51 9.89 1.08 -0.32
C THR A 51 9.65 0.64 1.11
N ASP A 52 8.62 -0.18 1.36
CA ASP A 52 8.28 -0.68 2.68
C ASP A 52 9.40 -1.55 3.26
N ARG A 53 10.01 -2.44 2.45
CA ARG A 53 11.20 -3.20 2.87
C ARG A 53 12.36 -2.29 3.22
N ALA A 54 12.64 -1.28 2.41
CA ALA A 54 13.75 -0.35 2.62
C ALA A 54 13.54 0.54 3.85
N VAL A 55 12.31 1.02 4.09
CA VAL A 55 11.93 1.71 5.32
C VAL A 55 12.09 0.77 6.50
N ASN A 56 11.64 -0.48 6.37
CA ASN A 56 11.66 -1.43 7.47
C ASN A 56 13.05 -1.82 7.94
N ALA A 57 13.99 -1.93 7.01
CA ALA A 57 15.39 -2.22 7.28
C ALA A 57 16.23 -0.99 7.69
N ASP A 58 15.69 0.24 7.64
CA ASP A 58 16.48 1.44 7.91
C ASP A 58 16.78 1.62 9.41
N LYS A 59 18.07 1.61 9.77
CA LYS A 59 18.57 1.81 11.14
C LYS A 59 18.32 3.22 11.69
N ARG A 60 17.91 4.18 10.86
CA ARG A 60 17.54 5.54 11.28
C ARG A 60 16.11 5.64 11.83
N LYS A 61 15.35 4.55 11.84
CA LYS A 61 14.06 4.48 12.57
C LYS A 61 14.24 5.00 14.01
N GLY A 62 13.36 5.90 14.43
CA GLY A 62 13.41 6.53 15.76
C GLY A 62 14.39 7.70 15.91
N ARG A 63 15.30 7.93 14.95
CA ARG A 63 16.25 9.06 14.96
C ARG A 63 15.81 10.24 14.08
N MET A 64 14.78 10.04 13.27
CA MET A 64 14.16 11.06 12.42
C MET A 64 12.65 10.84 12.35
N SER A 65 11.90 11.85 11.90
CA SER A 65 10.45 11.71 11.76
C SER A 65 10.12 10.59 10.77
N ALA A 66 9.12 9.76 11.11
CA ALA A 66 8.69 8.65 10.26
C ALA A 66 8.30 9.12 8.85
N LYS A 67 7.68 10.30 8.74
CA LYS A 67 7.33 10.93 7.46
C LYS A 67 8.55 11.26 6.62
N ALA A 68 9.59 11.88 7.21
CA ALA A 68 10.79 12.22 6.48
C ALA A 68 11.57 10.97 6.03
N LEU A 69 11.64 9.95 6.88
CA LEU A 69 12.25 8.67 6.53
C LEU A 69 11.52 7.99 5.37
N PHE A 70 10.19 7.95 5.46
CA PHE A 70 9.35 7.35 4.42
C PHE A 70 9.50 8.08 3.09
N LEU A 71 9.44 9.42 3.09
CA LEU A 71 9.63 10.23 1.88
C LEU A 71 11.01 9.99 1.27
N TRP A 72 12.08 10.04 2.08
CA TRP A 72 13.43 9.77 1.62
C TRP A 72 13.56 8.40 0.96
N ARG A 73 13.05 7.36 1.62
CA ARG A 73 13.12 5.99 1.09
C ARG A 73 12.27 5.81 -0.16
N THR A 74 11.11 6.44 -0.22
CA THR A 74 10.27 6.44 -1.43
C THR A 74 11.03 7.02 -2.62
N VAL A 75 11.71 8.16 -2.46
CA VAL A 75 12.51 8.78 -3.53
C VAL A 75 13.68 7.89 -3.94
N VAL A 76 14.42 7.35 -2.97
CA VAL A 76 15.57 6.48 -3.24
C VAL A 76 15.14 5.21 -3.98
N GLU A 77 14.10 4.54 -3.49
CA GLU A 77 13.60 3.33 -4.14
C GLU A 77 12.97 3.65 -5.49
N PHE A 78 12.29 4.79 -5.64
CA PHE A 78 11.79 5.22 -6.96
C PHE A 78 12.93 5.34 -7.99
N ILE A 79 14.11 5.83 -7.60
CA ILE A 79 15.28 5.93 -8.48
C ILE A 79 15.94 4.56 -8.72
N ARG A 80 15.96 3.66 -7.73
CA ARG A 80 16.66 2.36 -7.84
C ARG A 80 15.81 1.23 -8.40
N TYR A 81 14.51 1.29 -8.21
CA TYR A 81 13.59 0.22 -8.53
C TYR A 81 13.56 -0.06 -10.03
N ARG A 82 13.64 -1.35 -10.36
CA ARG A 82 13.47 -1.86 -11.72
C ARG A 82 12.08 -2.45 -11.83
N PHE A 83 11.25 -1.88 -12.69
CA PHE A 83 9.90 -2.37 -12.93
C PHE A 83 9.93 -3.80 -13.49
N GLN A 84 9.11 -4.67 -12.90
CA GLN A 84 9.02 -6.09 -13.20
C GLN A 84 7.84 -6.36 -14.14
N GLU A 85 7.96 -7.38 -15.00
CA GLU A 85 6.81 -7.92 -15.73
C GLU A 85 5.88 -8.64 -14.75
N VAL A 86 4.59 -8.30 -14.80
CA VAL A 86 3.56 -8.89 -13.94
C VAL A 86 2.36 -9.25 -14.80
N SER A 87 1.82 -10.45 -14.58
CA SER A 87 0.53 -10.89 -15.09
C SER A 87 -0.52 -10.75 -13.98
N ILE A 88 -1.60 -10.03 -14.26
CA ILE A 88 -2.66 -9.74 -13.29
C ILE A 88 -3.99 -10.23 -13.85
N THR A 89 -4.67 -11.07 -13.07
CA THR A 89 -6.05 -11.51 -13.36
C THR A 89 -6.95 -11.02 -12.23
N VAL A 90 -8.09 -10.45 -12.60
CA VAL A 90 -9.13 -9.99 -11.67
C VAL A 90 -10.42 -10.72 -12.04
N ASP A 91 -11.08 -11.32 -11.05
CA ASP A 91 -12.36 -12.03 -11.19
C ASP A 91 -12.41 -12.98 -12.40
N ASP A 92 -11.36 -13.80 -12.57
CA ASP A 92 -11.19 -14.76 -13.66
C ASP A 92 -11.24 -14.14 -15.08
N GLY A 93 -11.03 -12.82 -15.18
CA GLY A 93 -10.99 -12.09 -16.45
C GLY A 93 -9.73 -12.35 -17.28
N VAL A 94 -9.62 -11.63 -18.39
CA VAL A 94 -8.44 -11.70 -19.27
C VAL A 94 -7.21 -11.14 -18.55
N PRO A 95 -6.07 -11.86 -18.51
CA PRO A 95 -4.86 -11.37 -17.86
C PRO A 95 -4.36 -10.07 -18.47
N VAL A 96 -3.97 -9.15 -17.60
CA VAL A 96 -3.23 -7.95 -17.97
C VAL A 96 -1.75 -8.20 -17.74
N GLU A 97 -0.99 -8.27 -18.83
CA GLU A 97 0.46 -8.45 -18.79
C GLU A 97 1.17 -7.15 -19.15
N ALA A 98 2.03 -6.67 -18.27
CA ALA A 98 2.94 -5.56 -18.53
C ALA A 98 3.96 -5.39 -17.41
N ARG A 99 4.95 -4.54 -17.69
CA ARG A 99 5.80 -3.96 -16.65
C ARG A 99 4.96 -3.09 -15.73
N MET A 100 4.98 -3.39 -14.44
CA MET A 100 4.22 -2.66 -13.43
C MET A 100 5.14 -1.82 -12.54
N ALA A 101 4.72 -0.58 -12.29
CA ALA A 101 5.31 0.28 -11.28
C ALA A 101 4.72 -0.01 -9.90
N LEU A 102 3.40 -0.17 -9.84
CA LEU A 102 2.64 -0.40 -8.61
C LEU A 102 1.35 -1.13 -8.97
N VAL A 103 0.96 -2.08 -8.12
CA VAL A 103 -0.42 -2.59 -8.08
C VAL A 103 -0.88 -2.46 -6.63
N ALA A 104 -2.03 -1.85 -6.42
CA ALA A 104 -2.66 -1.72 -5.11
C ALA A 104 -4.03 -2.39 -5.13
N VAL A 105 -4.25 -3.29 -4.17
CA VAL A 105 -5.55 -3.90 -3.85
C VAL A 105 -6.05 -3.21 -2.59
N ALA A 106 -7.03 -2.34 -2.76
CA ALA A 106 -7.43 -1.36 -1.77
C ALA A 106 -8.79 -1.68 -1.15
N ASN A 107 -8.82 -1.78 0.18
CA ASN A 107 -10.02 -1.72 1.01
C ASN A 107 -10.29 -0.27 1.48
N GLY A 108 -9.23 0.54 1.58
CA GLY A 108 -9.29 1.94 1.98
C GLY A 108 -8.57 2.86 1.00
N LYS A 109 -8.88 4.16 1.07
CA LYS A 109 -8.50 5.13 0.04
C LYS A 109 -7.04 5.56 0.04
N PHE A 110 -6.39 5.52 1.21
CA PHE A 110 -5.11 6.18 1.44
C PHE A 110 -4.05 5.22 1.93
N PHE A 111 -2.83 5.34 1.40
CA PHE A 111 -1.64 4.65 1.93
C PHE A 111 -0.37 5.50 1.73
N GLY A 112 0.80 4.93 2.02
CA GLY A 112 2.08 5.55 1.67
C GLY A 112 2.29 6.97 2.22
N GLY A 113 1.86 7.23 3.47
CA GLY A 113 2.03 8.54 4.10
C GLY A 113 0.98 9.59 3.75
N GLY A 114 -0.16 9.19 3.19
CA GLY A 114 -1.30 10.08 2.90
C GLY A 114 -1.63 10.21 1.41
N MET A 115 -1.01 9.39 0.57
CA MET A 115 -1.32 9.31 -0.86
C MET A 115 -2.68 8.64 -1.04
N MET A 116 -3.62 9.36 -1.68
CA MET A 116 -4.90 8.80 -2.08
C MET A 116 -4.71 8.01 -3.36
N ILE A 117 -4.77 6.68 -3.27
CA ILE A 117 -4.52 5.80 -4.42
C ILE A 117 -5.81 5.30 -5.05
N ALA A 118 -6.83 5.03 -4.23
CA ALA A 118 -8.13 4.53 -4.65
C ALA A 118 -9.22 5.47 -4.10
N PRO A 119 -9.62 6.52 -4.84
CA PRO A 119 -10.55 7.54 -4.34
C PRO A 119 -11.95 6.98 -4.06
N ASP A 120 -12.32 5.91 -4.75
CA ASP A 120 -13.65 5.31 -4.68
C ASP A 120 -13.74 4.19 -3.63
N ALA A 121 -12.60 3.71 -3.10
CA ALA A 121 -12.57 2.59 -2.16
C ALA A 121 -13.42 2.79 -0.89
N GLU A 122 -14.28 1.81 -0.61
CA GLU A 122 -15.18 1.80 0.52
C GLU A 122 -14.90 0.60 1.44
N LEU A 123 -14.80 0.86 2.74
CA LEU A 123 -14.40 -0.15 3.74
C LEU A 123 -15.50 -1.18 4.08
N THR A 124 -16.66 -1.12 3.42
CA THR A 124 -17.87 -1.85 3.82
C THR A 124 -18.71 -2.34 2.64
N ASP A 125 -18.24 -2.20 1.40
CA ASP A 125 -18.99 -2.55 0.20
C ASP A 125 -18.76 -3.99 -0.27
N GLY A 126 -17.92 -4.75 0.45
CA GLY A 126 -17.56 -6.13 0.14
C GLY A 126 -16.62 -6.29 -1.05
N GLN A 127 -16.03 -5.21 -1.57
CA GLN A 127 -15.21 -5.22 -2.77
C GLN A 127 -13.80 -4.65 -2.53
N PHE A 128 -12.87 -4.95 -3.45
CA PHE A 128 -11.58 -4.27 -3.49
C PHE A 128 -11.49 -3.41 -4.73
N ASP A 129 -10.94 -2.21 -4.55
CA ASP A 129 -10.52 -1.36 -5.66
C ASP A 129 -9.10 -1.72 -6.06
N ILE A 130 -8.92 -2.07 -7.33
CA ILE A 130 -7.63 -2.48 -7.88
C ILE A 130 -7.07 -1.36 -8.74
N VAL A 131 -5.95 -0.78 -8.29
CA VAL A 131 -5.25 0.29 -9.01
C VAL A 131 -3.97 -0.29 -9.60
N ILE A 132 -3.88 -0.26 -10.93
CA ILE A 132 -2.74 -0.75 -11.70
C ILE A 132 -2.00 0.43 -12.33
N LEU A 133 -0.79 0.69 -11.86
CA LEU A 133 0.10 1.68 -12.44
C LEU A 133 1.15 0.97 -13.28
N ARG A 134 1.00 1.05 -14.61
CA ARG A 134 1.97 0.52 -15.57
C ARG A 134 3.26 1.32 -15.49
N ALA A 135 4.37 0.65 -15.75
CA ALA A 135 5.66 1.28 -15.85
C ALA A 135 5.68 2.28 -17.01
N ALA A 136 5.98 3.53 -16.70
CA ALA A 136 6.34 4.55 -17.67
C ALA A 136 7.75 5.08 -17.36
N GLY A 137 8.28 5.96 -18.21
CA GLY A 137 9.46 6.74 -17.84
C GLY A 137 9.20 7.44 -16.51
N LYS A 138 10.17 7.43 -15.58
CA LYS A 138 9.98 7.89 -14.19
C LYS A 138 9.33 9.28 -14.08
N LEU A 139 9.69 10.22 -14.96
CA LEU A 139 9.06 11.54 -15.00
C LEU A 139 7.54 11.51 -15.27
N LYS A 140 7.06 10.58 -16.10
CA LYS A 140 5.63 10.36 -16.40
C LYS A 140 4.85 9.65 -15.29
N LEU A 141 5.51 9.20 -14.23
CA LEU A 141 4.84 8.63 -13.06
C LEU A 141 4.58 9.69 -11.98
N ILE A 142 5.20 10.86 -12.11
CA ILE A 142 5.09 11.97 -11.16
C ILE A 142 4.19 13.09 -11.75
N TRP A 143 4.08 13.15 -13.08
CA TRP A 143 3.31 14.12 -13.87
C TRP A 143 2.44 13.38 -14.88
#